data_AF-A0A380FIN0-F1
#
_entry.id   AF-A0A380FIN0-F1
#
_cell.length_a   1.000
_cell.length_b   1.000
_cell.length_c   1.000
_cell.angle_alpha   90.00
_cell.angle_beta   90.00
_cell.angle_gamma   90.00
#
_symmetry.space_group_name_H-M   'P 1'
#
loop_
_entity.id
_entity.type
_entity.pdbx_description
1 polymer ?
#
loop_
_entity_poly.entity_id
_entity_poly.type
_entity_poly.pdbx_seq_one_letter_code
_entity_poly.pdbx_strand_id
1 'polypeptide(L)'
;MEISTHVLKKLETEDYDAIILAAAGLKRMGWSDDIVTSYLDEDTLIPAIGQGALGIECRSDDQELLDLLQQVHNADVADCVTAERTFLAGMNGSCQVPIGGYATKGSDGLIEFTGLIMSPDGKDTLSTYRTRYKSCRIR
;
A
#
# COMPACT_ATOMS: atom_id res chain seq x y z
N MET A 1 -3.23 -13.97 -6.94
CA MET A 1 -3.64 -12.66 -7.44
C MET A 1 -3.04 -12.51 -8.84
N GLU A 2 -3.79 -12.94 -9.84
CA GLU A 2 -3.40 -12.91 -11.24
C GLU A 2 -3.57 -11.48 -11.78
N ILE A 3 -2.52 -10.65 -11.66
CA ILE A 3 -2.38 -9.45 -12.51
C ILE A 3 -2.14 -9.88 -13.98
N SER A 4 -1.90 -11.19 -14.19
CA SER A 4 -1.79 -11.91 -15.45
C SER A 4 -2.69 -11.28 -16.51
N THR A 5 -2.09 -10.82 -17.61
CA THR A 5 -2.58 -10.73 -19.00
C THR A 5 -4.07 -10.42 -19.26
N HIS A 6 -5.00 -11.05 -18.55
CA HIS A 6 -6.43 -10.81 -18.55
C HIS A 6 -6.84 -9.35 -18.32
N VAL A 7 -6.28 -8.64 -17.34
CA VAL A 7 -6.69 -7.24 -17.08
C VAL A 7 -6.30 -6.33 -18.25
N LEU A 8 -5.11 -6.52 -18.81
CA LEU A 8 -4.66 -5.76 -19.98
C LEU A 8 -5.36 -6.20 -21.26
N LYS A 9 -5.65 -7.49 -21.40
CA LYS A 9 -6.51 -7.99 -22.48
C LYS A 9 -7.90 -7.38 -22.42
N LYS A 10 -8.47 -7.13 -21.24
CA LYS A 10 -9.74 -6.41 -21.11
C LYS A 10 -9.63 -4.96 -21.57
N LEU A 11 -8.54 -4.26 -21.25
CA LEU A 11 -8.30 -2.92 -21.80
C LEU A 11 -8.26 -2.93 -23.34
N GLU A 12 -7.71 -3.98 -23.96
CA GLU A 12 -7.65 -4.10 -25.42
C GLU A 12 -8.95 -4.58 -26.09
N THR A 13 -9.78 -5.34 -25.37
CA THR A 13 -10.91 -6.09 -25.97
C THR A 13 -12.28 -5.69 -25.46
N GLU A 14 -12.35 -4.96 -24.34
CA GLU A 14 -13.57 -4.41 -23.77
C GLU A 14 -13.56 -2.87 -23.89
N ASP A 15 -14.69 -2.24 -23.56
CA ASP A 15 -14.92 -0.79 -23.74
C ASP A 15 -14.40 0.00 -22.52
N TYR A 16 -13.09 -0.06 -22.28
CA TYR A 16 -12.41 0.77 -21.26
C TYR A 16 -11.43 1.74 -21.92
N ASP A 17 -11.50 3.01 -21.53
CA ASP A 17 -10.50 4.01 -21.97
C ASP A 17 -9.17 3.87 -21.22
N ALA A 18 -9.21 3.45 -19.96
CA ALA A 18 -8.05 3.32 -19.09
C ALA A 18 -8.29 2.37 -17.92
N ILE A 19 -7.20 1.91 -17.31
CA ILE A 19 -7.20 1.16 -16.06
C ILE A 19 -6.14 1.72 -15.11
N ILE A 20 -6.35 1.56 -13.80
CA ILE A 20 -5.38 1.91 -12.77
C ILE A 20 -4.84 0.64 -12.15
N LEU A 21 -3.51 0.50 -12.13
CA LEU A 21 -2.81 -0.67 -11.59
C LEU A 21 -1.72 -0.24 -10.62
N ALA A 22 -1.45 -1.07 -9.62
CA ALA A 22 -0.33 -0.86 -8.71
C ALA A 22 0.99 -1.07 -9.46
N ALA A 23 1.82 -0.02 -9.52
CA ALA A 23 3.15 -0.05 -10.14
C ALA A 23 4.03 -1.21 -9.63
N ALA A 24 3.97 -1.51 -8.33
CA ALA A 24 4.73 -2.60 -7.73
C ALA A 24 4.37 -3.98 -8.33
N GLY A 25 3.11 -4.19 -8.74
CA GLY A 25 2.66 -5.40 -9.41
C GLY A 25 3.27 -5.54 -10.81
N LEU A 26 3.20 -4.46 -11.60
CA LEU A 26 3.77 -4.42 -12.97
C LEU A 26 5.27 -4.69 -12.96
N LYS A 27 6.00 -4.00 -12.07
CA LYS A 27 7.46 -4.15 -11.93
C LYS A 27 7.87 -5.57 -11.57
N ARG A 28 7.17 -6.23 -10.63
CA ARG A 28 7.45 -7.61 -10.23
C ARG A 28 7.20 -8.63 -11.34
N MET A 29 6.24 -8.34 -12.20
CA MET A 29 5.91 -9.18 -13.35
C MET A 29 6.84 -8.95 -14.54
N GLY A 30 7.79 -8.01 -14.46
CA GLY A 30 8.74 -7.72 -15.53
C GLY A 30 8.13 -7.03 -16.75
N TRP A 31 7.01 -6.31 -16.57
CA TRP A 31 6.40 -5.56 -17.66
C TRP A 31 7.20 -4.30 -17.96
N SER A 32 7.27 -3.91 -19.24
CA SER A 32 7.99 -2.69 -19.65
C SER A 32 7.34 -1.45 -19.05
N ASP A 33 8.14 -0.45 -18.68
CA ASP A 33 7.62 0.86 -18.27
C ASP A 33 6.82 1.53 -19.39
N ASP A 34 6.99 1.12 -20.65
CA ASP A 34 6.27 1.66 -21.82
C ASP A 34 4.76 1.40 -21.78
N ILE A 35 4.28 0.43 -21.01
CA ILE A 35 2.83 0.20 -20.83
C ILE A 35 2.21 1.19 -19.83
N VAL A 36 3.02 1.89 -19.04
CA VAL A 36 2.56 2.85 -18.03
C VAL A 36 2.48 4.23 -18.67
N THR A 37 1.27 4.75 -18.85
CA THR A 37 1.07 6.10 -19.39
C THR A 37 1.49 7.19 -18.41
N SER A 38 1.23 6.99 -17.12
CA SER A 38 1.62 7.92 -16.06
C SER A 38 1.70 7.22 -14.71
N TYR A 39 2.63 7.65 -13.87
CA TYR A 39 2.66 7.33 -12.45
C TYR A 39 1.90 8.42 -11.69
N LEU A 40 0.92 8.00 -10.89
CA LEU A 40 0.17 8.91 -10.02
C LEU A 40 0.92 9.07 -8.70
N ASP A 41 1.19 10.31 -8.31
CA ASP A 41 1.79 10.63 -7.01
C ASP A 41 0.77 10.49 -5.88
N GLU A 42 1.29 10.50 -4.64
CA GLU A 42 0.48 10.36 -3.43
C GLU A 42 -0.49 11.54 -3.21
N ASP A 43 -0.22 12.71 -3.78
CA ASP A 43 -1.12 13.86 -3.70
C ASP A 43 -2.33 13.69 -4.63
N THR A 44 -2.15 12.99 -5.76
CA THR A 44 -3.19 12.69 -6.75
C THR A 44 -4.02 11.46 -6.36
N LEU A 45 -3.36 10.38 -5.94
CA LEU A 45 -4.02 9.13 -5.58
C LEU A 45 -3.31 8.49 -4.39
N ILE A 46 -3.89 8.62 -3.21
CA ILE A 46 -3.36 7.98 -2.00
C ILE A 46 -3.37 6.46 -2.18
N PRO A 47 -2.21 5.79 -2.03
CA PRO A 47 -2.11 4.33 -2.13
C PRO A 47 -3.02 3.58 -1.16
N ALA A 48 -3.36 2.34 -1.54
CA ALA A 48 -3.93 1.40 -0.60
C ALA A 48 -2.93 1.07 0.52
N ILE A 49 -3.45 0.76 1.71
CA ILE A 49 -2.67 0.36 2.89
C ILE A 49 -1.73 -0.80 2.54
N GLY A 50 -0.43 -0.61 2.76
CA GLY A 50 0.62 -1.59 2.47
C GLY A 50 0.89 -1.83 0.98
N GLN A 51 0.39 -0.98 0.09
CA GLN A 51 0.59 -1.14 -1.35
C GLN A 51 2.09 -1.19 -1.69
N GLY A 52 2.50 -2.27 -2.35
CA GLY A 52 3.90 -2.49 -2.72
C GLY A 52 4.76 -3.13 -1.63
N ALA A 53 4.29 -3.28 -0.39
CA ALA A 53 4.96 -4.10 0.61
C ALA A 53 4.64 -5.60 0.41
N LEU A 54 5.54 -6.46 0.88
CA LEU A 54 5.29 -7.90 1.01
C LEU A 54 5.41 -8.28 2.48
N GLY A 55 4.34 -8.86 3.03
CA GLY A 55 4.37 -9.49 4.35
C GLY A 55 4.58 -10.99 4.21
N ILE A 56 5.44 -11.56 5.06
CA ILE A 56 5.61 -13.01 5.18
C ILE A 56 5.03 -13.42 6.52
N GLU A 57 4.08 -14.35 6.51
CA GLU A 57 3.44 -14.86 7.72
C GLU A 57 4.06 -16.22 8.09
N CYS A 58 4.38 -16.39 9.37
CA CYS A 58 4.87 -17.64 9.93
C CYS A 58 4.27 -17.86 11.32
N ARG A 59 4.46 -19.05 11.88
CA ARG A 59 4.07 -19.33 13.27
C ARG A 59 4.97 -18.56 14.23
N SER A 60 4.40 -18.09 15.33
CA SER A 60 5.12 -17.30 16.34
C SER A 60 6.13 -18.10 17.16
N ASP A 61 6.02 -19.43 17.18
CA ASP A 61 6.91 -20.34 17.92
C ASP A 61 8.01 -20.98 17.05
N ASP A 62 8.07 -20.64 15.76
CA ASP A 62 9.06 -21.15 14.82
C ASP A 62 10.31 -20.24 14.79
N GLN A 63 11.15 -20.35 15.83
CA GLN A 63 12.31 -19.46 16.01
C GLN A 63 13.33 -19.58 14.87
N GLU A 64 13.53 -20.79 14.34
CA GLU A 64 14.43 -21.03 13.21
C GLU A 64 13.99 -20.22 11.99
N LEU A 65 12.70 -20.26 11.66
CA LEU A 65 12.16 -19.49 10.54
C LEU A 65 12.18 -17.98 10.82
N LEU A 66 11.90 -17.54 12.05
CA LEU A 66 11.97 -16.13 12.43
C LEU A 66 13.37 -15.56 12.24
N ASP A 67 14.41 -16.30 12.64
CA ASP A 67 15.81 -15.87 12.48
C ASP A 67 16.21 -15.75 11.01
N LEU A 68 15.70 -16.61 10.13
CA LEU A 68 15.89 -16.51 8.69
C LEU A 68 15.16 -15.29 8.10
N LEU A 69 13.90 -15.08 8.48
CA LEU A 69 13.10 -13.96 7.98
C LEU A 69 13.65 -12.60 8.40
N GLN A 70 14.31 -12.53 9.57
CA GLN A 70 14.95 -11.32 10.05
C GLN A 70 16.03 -10.79 9.09
N GLN A 71 16.66 -11.67 8.30
CA GLN A 71 17.71 -11.29 7.32
C GLN A 71 17.15 -10.55 6.10
N VAL A 72 15.87 -10.76 5.76
CA VAL A 72 15.17 -10.11 4.65
C VAL A 72 14.19 -9.03 5.11
N HIS A 73 14.05 -8.85 6.42
CA HIS A 73 13.17 -7.87 7.02
C HIS A 73 13.72 -6.45 6.87
N ASN A 74 12.89 -5.54 6.37
CA ASN A 74 13.20 -4.11 6.34
C ASN A 74 12.38 -3.40 7.42
N ALA A 75 13.06 -2.95 8.48
CA ALA A 75 12.43 -2.32 9.63
C ALA A 75 11.73 -0.98 9.29
N ASP A 76 12.28 -0.20 8.37
CA ASP A 76 11.70 1.09 7.98
C ASP A 76 10.39 0.89 7.21
N VAL A 77 10.35 -0.10 6.31
CA VAL A 77 9.11 -0.49 5.62
C VAL A 77 8.10 -1.05 6.62
N ALA A 78 8.54 -1.87 7.58
CA ALA A 78 7.66 -2.43 8.60
C ALA A 78 7.03 -1.34 9.48
N ASP A 79 7.80 -0.34 9.89
CA ASP A 79 7.32 0.82 10.64
C ASP A 79 6.23 1.58 9.88
N CYS A 80 6.46 1.88 8.59
CA CYS A 80 5.48 2.54 7.72
C CYS A 80 4.21 1.71 7.54
N VAL A 81 4.34 0.43 7.18
CA VAL A 81 3.18 -0.45 6.98
C VAL A 81 2.41 -0.66 8.29
N THR A 82 3.10 -0.68 9.43
CA THR A 82 2.46 -0.73 10.75
C THR A 82 1.62 0.52 10.99
N ALA A 83 2.14 1.71 10.70
CA ALA A 83 1.38 2.97 10.77
C ALA A 83 0.08 2.92 9.95
N GLU A 84 0.20 2.51 8.68
CA GLU A 84 -0.92 2.40 7.76
C GLU A 84 -1.96 1.38 8.26
N ARG A 85 -1.53 0.19 8.70
CA ARG A 85 -2.42 -0.85 9.23
C ARG A 85 -3.08 -0.44 10.55
N THR A 86 -2.40 0.36 11.38
CA THR A 86 -2.99 0.93 12.60
C THR A 86 -4.18 1.81 12.26
N PHE A 87 -4.02 2.67 11.26
CA PHE A 87 -5.08 3.53 10.77
C PHE A 87 -6.25 2.69 10.23
N LEU A 88 -5.98 1.71 9.38
CA LEU A 88 -7.03 0.82 8.84
C LEU A 88 -7.82 0.13 9.96
N ALA A 89 -7.12 -0.40 10.97
CA ALA A 89 -7.73 -1.06 12.12
C ALA A 89 -8.58 -0.11 12.97
N GLY A 90 -8.09 1.11 13.23
CA GLY A 90 -8.80 2.13 14.00
C GLY A 90 -10.08 2.62 13.32
N MET A 91 -10.14 2.55 11.99
CA MET A 91 -11.31 2.94 11.21
C MET A 91 -12.32 1.81 11.00
N ASN A 92 -12.08 0.61 11.58
CA ASN A 92 -12.81 -0.62 11.25
C ASN A 92 -12.92 -0.85 9.72
N GLY A 93 -11.89 -0.42 8.98
CA GLY A 93 -11.90 -0.46 7.53
C GLY A 93 -11.74 -1.90 7.03
N SER A 94 -12.30 -2.16 5.86
CA SER A 94 -12.09 -3.39 5.10
C SER A 94 -11.70 -3.03 3.67
N CYS A 95 -11.29 -4.02 2.87
CA CYS A 95 -10.96 -3.81 1.45
C CYS A 95 -12.13 -3.26 0.60
N GLN A 96 -13.35 -3.20 1.15
CA GLN A 96 -14.54 -2.67 0.46
C GLN A 96 -14.84 -1.21 0.82
N VAL A 97 -14.13 -0.65 1.79
CA VAL A 97 -14.26 0.76 2.17
C VAL A 97 -13.30 1.59 1.32
N PRO A 98 -13.71 2.74 0.76
CA PRO A 98 -12.80 3.66 0.07
C PRO A 98 -11.85 4.32 1.09
N ILE A 99 -10.80 3.58 1.45
CA ILE A 99 -9.79 3.96 2.43
C ILE A 99 -8.40 3.80 1.84
N GLY A 100 -7.58 4.84 1.99
CA GLY A 100 -6.20 4.88 1.58
C GLY A 100 -5.31 5.31 2.73
N GLY A 101 -4.03 4.94 2.67
CA GLY A 101 -3.07 5.44 3.64
C GLY A 101 -1.65 5.15 3.18
N TYR A 102 -0.79 6.14 3.37
CA TYR A 102 0.59 6.10 2.94
C TYR A 102 1.49 6.68 4.00
N ALA A 103 2.49 5.90 4.41
CA ALA A 103 3.50 6.29 5.37
C ALA A 103 4.90 6.29 4.74
N THR A 104 5.67 7.34 5.00
CA THR A 104 7.08 7.44 4.64
C THR A 104 7.91 7.72 5.89
N LYS A 105 9.16 7.25 5.90
CA LYS A 105 10.09 7.49 7.00
C LYS A 105 11.19 8.44 6.54
N GLY A 106 11.30 9.58 7.20
CA GLY A 106 12.31 10.60 6.93
C GLY A 106 13.69 10.18 7.44
N SER A 107 14.72 10.90 6.99
CA SER A 107 16.11 10.71 7.44
C SER A 107 16.32 11.05 8.92
N ASP A 108 15.41 11.82 9.52
CA ASP A 108 15.35 12.11 10.96
C ASP A 108 14.72 10.96 11.78
N GLY A 109 14.32 9.88 11.12
CA GLY A 109 13.67 8.71 11.71
C GLY A 109 12.19 8.93 12.05
N LEU A 110 11.60 10.06 11.67
CA LEU A 110 10.18 10.32 11.88
C LEU A 110 9.35 9.68 10.76
N ILE A 111 8.20 9.15 11.13
CA ILE A 111 7.19 8.66 10.18
C ILE A 111 6.26 9.81 9.85
N GLU A 112 6.08 10.09 8.56
CA GLU A 112 5.00 10.92 8.03
C GLU A 112 3.90 10.02 7.51
N PHE A 113 2.66 10.26 7.94
CA PHE A 113 1.51 9.48 7.51
C PHE A 113 0.41 10.39 6.95
N THR A 114 -0.15 9.98 5.82
CA THR A 114 -1.35 10.56 5.22
C THR A 114 -2.42 9.50 5.10
N GLY A 115 -3.61 9.77 5.63
CA GLY A 115 -4.76 8.86 5.60
C GLY A 115 -5.95 9.50 4.89
N LEU A 116 -6.70 8.71 4.14
CA LEU A 116 -7.84 9.15 3.34
C LEU A 116 -9.03 8.21 3.54
N ILE A 117 -10.21 8.77 3.75
CA ILE A 117 -11.49 8.06 3.70
C ILE A 117 -12.43 8.84 2.81
N MET A 118 -13.12 8.13 1.93
CA MET A 118 -14.04 8.74 0.97
C MET A 118 -15.38 8.00 0.97
N SER A 119 -16.46 8.71 0.66
CA SER A 119 -17.74 8.07 0.37
C SER A 119 -17.62 7.23 -0.91
N PRO A 120 -18.42 6.14 -1.05
CA PRO A 120 -18.37 5.30 -2.24
C PRO A 120 -18.67 6.04 -3.56
N ASP A 121 -19.41 7.15 -3.50
CA ASP A 121 -19.73 7.99 -4.64
C ASP A 121 -18.72 9.13 -4.88
N GLY A 122 -17.67 9.20 -4.06
CA GLY A 122 -16.58 10.17 -4.20
C GLY A 122 -16.93 11.61 -3.84
N LYS A 123 -18.14 11.87 -3.31
CA LYS A 123 -18.60 13.24 -3.02
C LYS A 123 -18.10 13.79 -1.69
N ASP A 124 -17.98 12.92 -0.69
CA ASP A 124 -17.54 13.30 0.64
C ASP A 124 -16.17 12.70 0.91
N THR A 125 -15.21 13.55 1.28
CA THR A 125 -13.84 13.15 1.55
C THR A 125 -13.40 13.65 2.92
N LEU A 126 -12.94 12.73 3.75
CA LEU A 126 -12.26 13.01 5.00
C LEU A 126 -10.80 12.59 4.85
N SER A 127 -9.93 13.59 4.70
CA SER A 127 -8.47 13.39 4.69
C SER A 127 -7.87 13.90 5.99
N THR A 128 -6.98 13.10 6.56
CA THR A 128 -6.13 13.53 7.67
C THR A 128 -4.70 13.68 7.16
N TYR A 129 -4.17 14.89 7.33
CA TYR A 129 -2.82 15.22 6.87
C TYR A 129 -1.88 15.28 8.06
N ARG A 130 -0.90 14.36 8.05
CA ARG A 130 0.39 14.47 8.74
C ARG A 130 0.34 14.41 10.25
N THR A 131 0.55 13.19 10.76
CA THR A 131 1.10 13.02 12.12
C THR A 131 2.57 12.64 11.98
N ARG A 132 3.47 13.39 12.62
CA ARG A 132 4.90 13.05 12.74
C ARG A 132 5.17 12.42 14.09
N TYR A 133 5.73 11.22 14.11
CA TYR A 133 6.07 10.53 15.37
C TYR A 133 7.27 9.60 15.21
N LYS A 134 7.93 9.28 16.33
CA LYS A 134 9.20 8.52 16.36
C LYS A 134 9.03 7.00 16.20
N SER A 135 7.89 6.44 16.59
CA SER A 135 7.55 5.03 16.37
C SER A 135 6.06 4.79 16.61
N CYS A 136 5.40 4.02 15.74
CA CYS A 136 4.07 3.50 16.03
C CYS A 136 4.24 2.30 16.98
N ARG A 137 4.04 2.47 18.29
CA ARG A 137 4.02 1.34 19.22
C ARG A 137 2.59 0.83 19.33
N ILE A 138 2.27 -0.26 18.63
CA ILE A 138 1.08 -1.06 18.91
C ILE A 138 1.51 -2.24 19.79
N ARG A 139 0.80 -2.47 20.89
CA ARG A 139 0.83 -3.71 21.67
C ARG A 139 -0.21 -4.67 21.12
#